data_AF-A0A2A7WRC3-F1
#
_entry.id   AF-A0A2A7WRC3-F1
#
_cell.length_a   1.000
_cell.length_b   1.000
_cell.length_c   1.000
_cell.angle_alpha   90.00
_cell.angle_beta   90.00
_cell.angle_gamma   90.00
#
_symmetry.space_group_name_H-M   'P 1'
#
loop_
_entity.id
_entity.type
_entity.pdbx_description
1 polymer ?
#
loop_
_entity_poly.entity_id
_entity_poly.type
_entity_poly.pdbx_seq_one_letter_code
_entity_poly.pdbx_strand_id
1 'polypeptide(L)'
;MMRTLAWHETLELHEIVATTTYFLFKLKTNIKNVSDAGLKELYKTSITTFENNLRDLLKFMTNITIGERDAASDKLASEMNAEDLLSATKVLTKMYANALTETATPDLNNTFVKQLVAVNNLHTQIFTYLSKQGQYSVYNINKLIENDAKKAMDVLKMPY
;
A
#
# COMPACT_ATOMS: atom_id res chain seq x y z
N MET A 1 24.88 -5.13 -18.77
CA MET A 1 24.74 -4.61 -17.40
C MET A 1 23.26 -4.31 -17.18
N MET A 2 22.60 -4.93 -16.20
CA MET A 2 21.20 -4.65 -15.92
C MET A 2 21.11 -3.23 -15.37
N ARG A 3 20.41 -2.33 -16.06
CA ARG A 3 20.33 -0.92 -15.67
C ARG A 3 19.40 -0.81 -14.45
N THR A 4 19.86 -0.18 -13.37
CA THR A 4 19.01 0.17 -12.23
C THR A 4 17.93 1.15 -12.69
N LEU A 5 16.70 0.99 -12.19
CA LEU A 5 15.60 1.94 -12.44
C LEU A 5 16.00 3.36 -12.05
N ALA A 6 15.37 4.35 -12.68
CA ALA A 6 15.50 5.73 -12.21
C ALA A 6 14.86 5.86 -10.80
N TRP A 7 15.32 6.84 -10.02
CA TRP A 7 14.85 7.02 -8.65
C TRP A 7 13.34 7.29 -8.57
N HIS A 8 12.78 8.08 -9.49
CA HIS A 8 11.34 8.34 -9.51
C HIS A 8 10.53 7.07 -9.87
N GLU A 9 11.04 6.22 -10.77
CA GLU A 9 10.40 4.94 -11.12
C GLU A 9 10.47 3.97 -9.94
N THR A 10 11.58 4.00 -9.20
CA THR A 10 11.77 3.20 -7.99
C THR A 10 10.78 3.59 -6.89
N LEU A 11 10.56 4.89 -6.71
CA LEU A 11 9.58 5.41 -5.75
C LEU A 11 8.15 5.10 -6.18
N GLU A 12 7.83 5.23 -7.46
CA GLU A 12 6.50 4.85 -7.96
C GLU A 12 6.26 3.34 -7.81
N LEU A 13 7.28 2.52 -8.12
CA LEU A 13 7.23 1.07 -7.93
C LEU A 13 7.02 0.70 -6.46
N HIS A 14 7.67 1.39 -5.51
CA HIS A 14 7.40 1.25 -4.07
C HIS A 14 5.92 1.46 -3.74
N GLU A 15 5.35 2.59 -4.18
CA GLU A 15 3.97 2.94 -3.88
C GLU A 15 2.98 1.92 -4.45
N ILE A 16 3.21 1.45 -5.69
CA ILE A 16 2.34 0.46 -6.34
C ILE A 16 2.45 -0.90 -5.67
N VAL A 17 3.66 -1.37 -5.35
CA VAL A 17 3.86 -2.67 -4.69
C VAL A 17 3.29 -2.67 -3.28
N ALA A 18 3.54 -1.62 -2.49
CA ALA A 18 2.98 -1.49 -1.14
C ALA A 18 1.44 -1.50 -1.19
N THR A 19 0.84 -0.67 -2.06
CA THR A 19 -0.62 -0.57 -2.20
C THR A 19 -1.24 -1.88 -2.68
N THR A 20 -0.66 -2.53 -3.69
CA THR A 20 -1.17 -3.80 -4.22
C THR A 20 -1.06 -4.93 -3.21
N THR A 21 0.06 -4.99 -2.49
CA THR A 21 0.29 -5.97 -1.40
C THR A 21 -0.76 -5.83 -0.30
N TYR A 22 -1.01 -4.60 0.13
CA TYR A 22 -2.04 -4.28 1.11
C TYR A 22 -3.44 -4.74 0.67
N PHE A 23 -3.91 -4.32 -0.51
CA PHE A 23 -5.25 -4.70 -0.95
C PHE A 23 -5.39 -6.21 -1.20
N LEU A 24 -4.34 -6.87 -1.70
CA LEU A 24 -4.31 -8.32 -1.84
C LEU A 24 -4.45 -9.01 -0.47
N PHE A 25 -3.75 -8.52 0.55
CA PHE A 25 -3.89 -9.00 1.92
C PHE A 25 -5.35 -8.87 2.41
N LYS A 26 -6.00 -7.72 2.18
CA LYS A 26 -7.40 -7.51 2.56
C LYS A 26 -8.36 -8.43 1.83
N LEU A 27 -8.17 -8.65 0.53
CA LEU A 27 -9.02 -9.54 -0.24
C LEU A 27 -8.91 -10.98 0.29
N LYS A 28 -7.67 -11.48 0.45
CA LYS A 28 -7.40 -12.84 0.95
C LYS A 28 -7.94 -13.06 2.37
N THR A 29 -7.81 -12.08 3.25
CA THR A 29 -8.27 -12.20 4.64
C THR A 29 -9.80 -12.11 4.78
N ASN A 30 -10.47 -11.38 3.89
CA ASN A 30 -11.91 -11.12 3.99
C ASN A 30 -12.79 -12.03 3.14
N ILE A 31 -12.26 -12.72 2.12
CA ILE A 31 -13.08 -13.56 1.21
C ILE A 31 -13.94 -14.60 1.96
N LYS A 32 -13.45 -15.14 3.08
CA LYS A 32 -14.19 -16.10 3.91
C LYS A 32 -15.45 -15.48 4.56
N ASN A 33 -15.45 -14.17 4.74
CA ASN A 33 -16.56 -13.42 5.35
C ASN A 33 -17.58 -12.94 4.29
N VAL A 34 -17.31 -13.15 2.99
CA VAL A 34 -18.22 -12.78 1.90
C VAL A 34 -19.23 -13.91 1.68
N SER A 35 -20.50 -13.63 2.00
CA SER A 35 -21.60 -14.60 1.85
C SER A 35 -22.20 -14.63 0.45
N ASP A 36 -22.22 -13.50 -0.26
CA ASP A 36 -22.77 -13.42 -1.62
C ASP A 36 -21.86 -14.14 -2.62
N ALA A 37 -22.43 -15.08 -3.38
CA ALA A 37 -21.65 -15.95 -4.27
C ALA A 37 -21.04 -15.18 -5.46
N GLY A 38 -21.77 -14.21 -6.02
CA GLY A 38 -21.28 -13.39 -7.13
C GLY A 38 -20.11 -12.51 -6.69
N LEU A 39 -20.25 -11.85 -5.55
CA LEU A 39 -19.19 -11.04 -4.95
C LEU A 39 -17.99 -11.89 -4.55
N LYS A 40 -18.21 -13.10 -4.03
CA LYS A 40 -17.12 -14.02 -3.69
C LYS A 40 -16.31 -14.42 -4.92
N GLU A 41 -16.95 -14.57 -6.07
CA GLU A 41 -16.26 -14.83 -7.33
C GLU A 41 -15.44 -13.61 -7.79
N LEU A 42 -16.01 -12.41 -7.68
CA LEU A 42 -15.26 -11.17 -7.94
C LEU A 42 -14.03 -11.01 -7.03
N TYR A 43 -14.13 -11.43 -5.75
CA TYR A 43 -12.99 -11.50 -4.84
C TYR A 43 -11.91 -12.45 -5.37
N LYS A 44 -12.25 -13.68 -5.79
CA LYS A 44 -11.25 -14.62 -6.35
C LYS A 44 -10.61 -14.10 -7.63
N THR A 45 -11.39 -13.52 -8.53
CA THR A 45 -10.88 -12.90 -9.76
C THR A 45 -9.90 -11.79 -9.40
N SER A 46 -10.28 -10.90 -8.48
CA SER A 46 -9.44 -9.77 -8.05
C SER A 46 -8.17 -10.25 -7.35
N ILE A 47 -8.24 -11.26 -6.48
CA ILE A 47 -7.06 -11.87 -5.85
C ILE A 47 -6.11 -12.40 -6.93
N THR A 48 -6.62 -13.17 -7.89
CA THR A 48 -5.81 -13.73 -8.99
C THR A 48 -5.14 -12.62 -9.81
N THR A 49 -5.90 -11.58 -10.18
CA THR A 49 -5.36 -10.42 -10.90
C THR A 49 -4.26 -9.72 -10.10
N PHE A 50 -4.46 -9.51 -8.80
CA PHE A 50 -3.51 -8.79 -7.96
C PHE A 50 -2.25 -9.62 -7.70
N GLU A 51 -2.38 -10.94 -7.53
CA GLU A 51 -1.23 -11.85 -7.47
C GLU A 51 -0.37 -11.77 -8.74
N ASN A 52 -1.01 -11.80 -9.91
CA ASN A 52 -0.29 -11.71 -11.19
C ASN A 52 0.42 -10.37 -11.34
N ASN A 53 -0.28 -9.26 -11.09
CA ASN A 53 0.31 -7.92 -11.13
C ASN A 53 1.50 -7.81 -10.16
N LEU A 54 1.34 -8.30 -8.93
CA LEU A 54 2.39 -8.23 -7.92
C LEU A 54 3.62 -9.08 -8.32
N ARG A 55 3.41 -10.26 -8.91
CA ARG A 55 4.49 -11.08 -9.47
C ARG A 55 5.22 -10.39 -10.61
N ASP A 56 4.51 -9.66 -11.47
CA ASP A 56 5.13 -8.88 -12.55
C ASP A 56 5.96 -7.72 -12.00
N LEU A 57 5.44 -6.99 -11.01
CA LEU A 57 6.16 -5.89 -10.36
C LEU A 57 7.43 -6.37 -9.65
N LEU A 58 7.38 -7.53 -8.97
CA LEU A 58 8.54 -8.10 -8.29
C LEU A 58 9.70 -8.45 -9.22
N LYS A 59 9.46 -8.65 -10.54
CA LYS A 59 10.54 -8.85 -11.53
C LYS A 59 11.45 -7.62 -11.67
N PHE A 60 10.95 -6.43 -11.32
CA PHE A 60 11.72 -5.19 -11.32
C PHE A 60 12.49 -4.97 -10.00
N MET A 61 12.27 -5.82 -9.00
CA MET A 61 12.94 -5.82 -7.70
C MET A 61 13.97 -6.96 -7.60
N THR A 62 14.61 -7.36 -8.70
CA THR A 62 15.48 -8.56 -8.73
C THR A 62 16.86 -8.37 -8.09
N ASN A 63 17.28 -7.12 -7.85
CA ASN A 63 18.58 -6.78 -7.25
C ASN A 63 18.54 -6.66 -5.71
N ILE A 64 17.39 -6.85 -5.08
CA ILE A 64 17.27 -6.78 -3.61
C ILE A 64 17.36 -8.17 -2.98
N THR A 65 17.97 -8.23 -1.79
CA THR A 65 18.00 -9.46 -1.01
C THR A 65 16.70 -9.58 -0.23
N ILE A 66 15.82 -10.49 -0.65
CA ILE A 66 14.59 -10.77 0.10
C ILE A 66 14.98 -11.58 1.35
N GLY A 67 15.08 -10.90 2.49
CA GLY A 67 15.35 -11.55 3.77
C GLY A 67 14.17 -12.45 4.19
N GLU A 68 14.46 -13.54 4.90
CA GLU A 68 13.42 -14.43 5.43
C GLU A 68 12.53 -13.70 6.44
N ARG A 69 11.21 -13.82 6.28
CA ARG A 69 10.26 -13.49 7.35
C ARG A 69 9.79 -14.78 7.99
N ASP A 70 9.72 -14.78 9.30
CA ASP A 70 8.92 -15.75 10.02
C ASP A 70 7.42 -15.44 9.79
N ALA A 71 6.59 -16.48 9.72
CA ALA A 71 5.15 -16.35 9.51
C ALA A 71 4.41 -15.87 10.77
N ALA A 72 4.89 -14.81 11.43
CA ALA A 72 4.20 -14.18 12.56
C ALA A 72 2.98 -13.41 12.05
N SER A 73 1.84 -14.11 11.89
CA SER A 73 0.61 -13.58 11.29
C SER A 73 0.14 -12.28 11.92
N ASP A 74 0.29 -12.13 13.24
CA ASP A 74 -0.25 -11.00 14.00
C ASP A 74 0.53 -9.71 13.75
N LYS A 75 1.85 -9.84 13.55
CA LYS A 75 2.70 -8.71 13.21
C LYS A 75 2.41 -8.23 11.79
N LEU A 76 2.31 -9.16 10.83
CA LEU A 76 1.93 -8.84 9.46
C LEU A 76 0.53 -8.20 9.42
N ALA A 77 -0.45 -8.73 10.15
CA ALA A 77 -1.79 -8.15 10.20
C ALA A 77 -1.80 -6.73 10.79
N SER A 78 -1.06 -6.50 11.87
CA SER A 78 -0.95 -5.17 12.50
C SER A 78 -0.25 -4.17 11.59
N GLU A 79 0.78 -4.61 10.88
CA GLU A 79 1.48 -3.84 9.84
C GLU A 79 0.55 -3.44 8.71
N MET A 80 -0.17 -4.42 8.14
CA MET A 80 -1.11 -4.18 7.05
C MET A 80 -2.21 -3.21 7.49
N ASN A 81 -2.80 -3.37 8.67
CA ASN A 81 -3.83 -2.46 9.19
C ASN A 81 -3.33 -1.00 9.32
N ALA A 82 -2.06 -0.80 9.67
CA ALA A 82 -1.49 0.55 9.72
C ALA A 82 -1.21 1.10 8.30
N GLU A 83 -0.90 0.23 7.34
CA GLU A 83 -0.83 0.57 5.91
C GLU A 83 -2.19 0.92 5.31
N ASP A 84 -3.31 0.34 5.77
CA ASP A 84 -4.68 0.76 5.40
C ASP A 84 -4.83 2.27 5.63
N LEU A 85 -4.48 2.71 6.84
CA LEU A 85 -4.62 4.09 7.26
C LEU A 85 -3.68 5.00 6.45
N LEU A 86 -2.43 4.57 6.26
CA LEU A 86 -1.46 5.35 5.49
C LEU A 86 -1.90 5.51 4.03
N SER A 87 -2.34 4.42 3.38
CA SER A 87 -2.79 4.42 1.99
C SER A 87 -4.04 5.29 1.80
N ALA A 88 -5.00 5.20 2.72
CA ALA A 88 -6.20 6.04 2.70
C ALA A 88 -5.85 7.53 2.76
N THR A 89 -4.92 7.94 3.62
CA THR A 89 -4.50 9.35 3.69
C THR A 89 -3.82 9.83 2.41
N LYS A 90 -3.02 9.00 1.73
CA LYS A 90 -2.42 9.33 0.42
C LYS A 90 -3.49 9.55 -0.64
N VAL A 91 -4.49 8.67 -0.73
CA VAL A 91 -5.60 8.78 -1.69
C VAL A 91 -6.42 10.04 -1.41
N LEU A 92 -6.85 10.25 -0.17
CA LEU A 92 -7.64 11.43 0.22
C LEU A 92 -6.89 12.74 -0.05
N THR A 93 -5.57 12.77 0.20
CA THR A 93 -4.73 13.93 -0.12
C THR A 93 -4.78 14.26 -1.61
N LYS A 94 -4.61 13.26 -2.51
CA LYS A 94 -4.71 13.44 -3.96
C LYS A 94 -6.12 13.92 -4.37
N MET A 95 -7.17 13.34 -3.78
CA MET A 95 -8.55 13.70 -4.08
C MET A 95 -8.87 15.13 -3.66
N TYR A 96 -8.47 15.57 -2.46
CA TYR A 96 -8.70 16.94 -2.02
C TYR A 96 -7.90 17.95 -2.84
N ALA A 97 -6.64 17.64 -3.18
CA ALA A 97 -5.83 18.49 -4.03
C ALA A 97 -6.50 18.70 -5.41
N ASN A 98 -7.04 17.65 -6.02
CA ASN A 98 -7.80 17.74 -7.25
C ASN A 98 -9.13 18.49 -7.06
N ALA A 99 -9.88 18.23 -6.00
CA ALA A 99 -11.16 18.90 -5.75
C ALA A 99 -11.00 20.42 -5.54
N LEU A 100 -9.85 20.87 -5.03
CA LEU A 100 -9.53 22.29 -4.88
C LEU A 100 -9.38 23.02 -6.21
N THR A 101 -8.98 22.34 -7.30
CA THR A 101 -8.87 22.96 -8.63
C THR A 101 -10.20 23.03 -9.37
N GLU A 102 -11.15 22.16 -9.01
CA GLU A 102 -12.43 22.03 -9.70
C GLU A 102 -13.59 22.81 -9.03
N THR A 103 -13.43 23.21 -7.77
CA THR A 103 -14.52 23.83 -7.01
C THR A 103 -14.61 25.34 -7.23
N ALA A 104 -15.74 25.81 -7.74
CA ALA A 104 -16.05 27.24 -7.88
C ALA A 104 -16.76 27.84 -6.64
N THR A 105 -17.21 27.00 -5.70
CA THR A 105 -17.95 27.44 -4.50
C THR A 105 -16.98 27.77 -3.37
N PRO A 106 -16.87 29.04 -2.92
CA PRO A 106 -15.84 29.45 -1.95
C PRO A 106 -15.89 28.70 -0.62
N ASP A 107 -17.08 28.48 -0.06
CA ASP A 107 -17.24 27.78 1.22
C ASP A 107 -16.84 26.30 1.12
N LEU A 108 -17.09 25.68 -0.04
CA LEU A 108 -16.66 24.31 -0.32
C LEU A 108 -15.15 24.23 -0.51
N ASN A 109 -14.55 25.21 -1.19
CA ASN A 109 -13.10 25.34 -1.31
C ASN A 109 -12.43 25.40 0.08
N ASN A 110 -12.90 26.31 0.95
CA ASN A 110 -12.41 26.45 2.32
C ASN A 110 -12.56 25.14 3.13
N THR A 111 -13.67 24.42 2.91
CA THR A 111 -13.91 23.11 3.55
C THR A 111 -12.89 22.07 3.08
N PHE A 112 -12.61 21.99 1.78
CA PHE A 112 -11.60 21.07 1.24
C PHE A 112 -10.19 21.41 1.71
N VAL A 113 -9.83 22.70 1.83
CA VAL A 113 -8.53 23.10 2.41
C VAL A 113 -8.41 22.58 3.85
N LYS A 114 -9.45 22.79 4.67
CA LYS A 114 -9.47 22.31 6.06
C LYS A 114 -9.31 20.78 6.13
N GLN A 115 -10.01 20.04 5.27
CA GLN A 115 -9.96 18.57 5.25
C GLN A 115 -8.62 18.05 4.73
N LEU A 116 -8.03 18.69 3.72
CA LEU A 116 -6.68 18.39 3.24
C LEU A 116 -5.65 18.53 4.37
N VAL A 117 -5.69 19.65 5.11
CA VAL A 117 -4.80 19.86 6.26
C VAL A 117 -5.02 18.80 7.34
N ALA A 118 -6.27 18.43 7.63
CA ALA A 118 -6.58 17.40 8.60
C ALA A 118 -6.03 16.02 8.20
N VAL A 119 -6.20 15.63 6.92
CA VAL A 119 -5.66 14.38 6.39
C VAL A 119 -4.14 14.38 6.38
N ASN A 120 -3.49 15.51 6.05
CA ASN A 120 -2.04 15.64 6.12
C ASN A 120 -1.52 15.44 7.56
N ASN A 121 -2.17 16.05 8.55
CA ASN A 121 -1.81 15.87 9.96
C ASN A 121 -1.99 14.42 10.42
N LEU A 122 -3.03 13.74 9.95
CA LEU A 122 -3.25 12.32 10.22
C LEU A 122 -2.18 11.45 9.56
N HIS A 123 -1.84 11.75 8.30
CA HIS A 123 -0.75 11.07 7.57
C HIS A 123 0.55 11.13 8.36
N THR A 124 0.95 12.31 8.86
CA THR A 124 2.17 12.47 9.67
C THR A 124 2.15 11.62 10.94
N GLN A 125 1.01 11.51 11.62
CA GLN A 125 0.87 10.69 12.83
C GLN A 125 1.05 9.20 12.52
N ILE A 126 0.35 8.70 11.49
CA ILE A 126 0.43 7.30 11.06
C ILE A 126 1.86 6.97 10.59
N PHE A 127 2.44 7.84 9.75
CA PHE A 127 3.82 7.72 9.30
C PHE A 127 4.80 7.63 10.47
N THR A 128 4.68 8.53 11.45
CA THR A 128 5.54 8.55 12.64
C THR A 128 5.40 7.24 13.45
N TYR A 129 4.18 6.73 13.58
CA TYR A 129 3.94 5.43 14.22
C TYR A 129 4.64 4.29 13.46
N LEU A 130 4.43 4.18 12.14
CA LEU A 130 5.05 3.16 11.29
C LEU A 130 6.59 3.20 11.35
N SER A 131 7.18 4.40 11.30
CA SER A 131 8.62 4.59 11.45
C SER A 131 9.13 4.11 12.81
N LYS A 132 8.43 4.43 13.91
CA LYS A 132 8.78 3.96 15.26
C LYS A 132 8.72 2.44 15.40
N GLN A 133 7.81 1.79 14.67
CA GLN A 133 7.70 0.32 14.62
C GLN A 133 8.75 -0.33 13.69
N GLY A 134 9.64 0.45 13.07
CA GLY A 134 10.66 -0.04 12.13
C GLY A 134 10.10 -0.48 10.77
N GLN A 135 8.84 -0.17 10.48
CA GLN A 135 8.12 -0.62 9.29
C GLN A 135 8.40 0.26 8.07
N TYR A 136 8.93 1.47 8.28
CA TYR A 136 9.11 2.46 7.23
C TYR A 136 10.52 3.06 7.30
N SER A 137 11.41 2.61 6.40
CA SER A 137 12.83 3.02 6.34
C SER A 137 13.05 4.14 5.32
N VAL A 138 12.40 5.30 5.53
CA VAL A 138 12.38 6.43 4.56
C VAL A 138 13.74 6.86 4.01
N TYR A 139 14.76 6.86 4.86
CA TYR A 139 16.09 7.33 4.47
C TYR A 139 16.98 6.23 3.89
N ASN A 140 16.48 4.99 3.81
CA ASN A 140 17.16 3.86 3.21
C ASN A 140 16.23 3.16 2.21
N ILE A 141 16.29 3.65 0.97
CA ILE A 141 15.48 3.19 -0.15
C ILE A 141 15.67 1.69 -0.45
N ASN A 142 16.87 1.15 -0.30
CA ASN A 142 17.12 -0.28 -0.49
C ASN A 142 16.34 -1.10 0.55
N LYS A 143 16.41 -0.69 1.82
CA LYS A 143 15.66 -1.32 2.91
C LYS A 143 14.15 -1.15 2.76
N LEU A 144 13.69 -0.03 2.19
CA LEU A 144 12.28 0.20 1.89
C LEU A 144 11.78 -0.83 0.87
N ILE A 145 12.46 -0.98 -0.27
CA ILE A 145 12.09 -1.90 -1.33
C ILE A 145 12.23 -3.37 -0.88
N GLU A 146 13.26 -3.70 -0.11
CA GLU A 146 13.43 -5.03 0.51
C GLU A 146 12.22 -5.39 1.39
N ASN A 147 11.76 -4.45 2.21
CA ASN A 147 10.58 -4.65 3.05
C ASN A 147 9.31 -4.86 2.21
N ASP A 148 9.12 -4.07 1.14
CA ASP A 148 7.96 -4.21 0.26
C ASP A 148 7.93 -5.57 -0.42
N ALA A 149 9.06 -5.99 -1.00
CA ALA A 149 9.16 -7.27 -1.69
C ALA A 149 8.96 -8.44 -0.72
N LYS A 150 9.49 -8.33 0.49
CA LYS A 150 9.29 -9.31 1.55
C LYS A 150 7.80 -9.45 1.91
N LYS A 151 7.12 -8.34 2.18
CA LYS A 151 5.67 -8.32 2.47
C LYS A 151 4.86 -8.85 1.29
N ALA A 152 5.19 -8.45 0.07
CA ALA A 152 4.55 -8.94 -1.15
C ALA A 152 4.66 -10.47 -1.26
N MET A 153 5.84 -11.02 -1.01
CA MET A 153 6.07 -12.47 -1.03
C MET A 153 5.32 -13.20 0.08
N ASP A 154 5.19 -12.62 1.27
CA ASP A 154 4.39 -13.20 2.36
C ASP A 154 2.91 -13.27 1.97
N VAL A 155 2.36 -12.16 1.46
CA VAL A 155 0.96 -12.08 1.03
C VAL A 155 0.67 -13.00 -0.15
N LEU A 156 1.60 -13.15 -1.10
CA LEU A 156 1.49 -14.13 -2.20
C LEU A 156 1.38 -15.57 -1.69
N LYS A 157 2.03 -15.91 -0.58
CA LYS A 157 1.99 -17.26 0.02
C LYS A 157 0.75 -17.51 0.89
N MET A 158 0.00 -16.46 1.24
CA MET A 158 -1.20 -16.61 2.07
C MET A 158 -2.31 -17.40 1.34
N PRO A 159 -2.91 -18.42 1.99
CA PRO A 159 -4.11 -19.07 1.47
C PRO A 159 -5.33 -18.16 1.59
N TYR A 160 -6.37 -18.43 0.79
CA TYR A 160 -7.63 -17.69 0.78
C TYR A 160 -8.81 -18.55 0.35
#